data_AF-A0A1E5V6B0-F1
#
_entry.id   AF-A0A1E5V6B0-F1
#
_cell.length_a   1.000
_cell.length_b   1.000
_cell.length_c   1.000
_cell.angle_alpha   90.00
_cell.angle_beta   90.00
_cell.angle_gamma   90.00
#
_symmetry.space_group_name_H-M   'P 1'
#
loop_
_entity.id
_entity.type
_entity.pdbx_description
1 polymer ?
#
loop_
_entity_poly.entity_id
_entity_poly.type
_entity_poly.pdbx_seq_one_letter_code
_entity_poly.pdbx_strand_id
1 'polypeptide(L)'
;MVGLLKQLKEAGLTGVRVLWTFFERRVQPLVARAHPLFQYTSDGDSTRMSLEPLTLAEVWSHVWAVIKRSKDAEDDTAELDRLRVGVAPEPAARSEGNDPPIPLRGRLCYPPLPEDRGTRATNRAENERLRALSQEKKKLKAKKAKRHMLR
;
A
#
# COMPACT_ATOMS: atom_id res chain seq x y z
N MET A 1 -12.74 -17.14 5.40
CA MET A 1 -11.88 -15.95 5.18
C MET A 1 -12.48 -14.68 5.80
N VAL A 2 -13.74 -14.32 5.52
CA VAL A 2 -14.38 -13.10 6.06
C VAL A 2 -14.48 -13.07 7.60
N GLY A 3 -14.76 -14.21 8.25
CA GLY A 3 -14.81 -14.30 9.72
C GLY A 3 -13.45 -14.04 10.39
N LEU A 4 -12.36 -14.52 9.79
CA LEU A 4 -11.00 -14.29 10.30
C LEU A 4 -10.58 -12.84 10.14
N LEU A 5 -10.97 -12.19 9.03
CA LEU A 5 -10.74 -10.75 8.86
C LEU A 5 -11.47 -9.93 9.92
N LYS A 6 -12.70 -10.34 10.30
CA LYS A 6 -13.45 -9.68 11.36
C LYS A 6 -12.71 -9.76 12.71
N GLN A 7 -12.24 -10.94 13.08
CA GLN A 7 -11.44 -11.15 14.30
C GLN A 7 -10.16 -10.32 14.30
N LEU A 8 -9.45 -10.24 13.17
CA LEU A 8 -8.25 -9.42 13.04
C LEU A 8 -8.56 -7.93 13.19
N LYS A 9 -9.68 -7.45 12.63
CA LYS A 9 -10.12 -6.07 12.81
C LYS A 9 -10.50 -5.79 14.27
N GLU A 10 -11.18 -6.72 14.93
CA GLU A 10 -11.50 -6.65 16.36
C GLU A 10 -10.22 -6.64 17.23
N ALA A 11 -9.17 -7.35 16.80
CA ALA A 11 -7.84 -7.32 17.41
C ALA A 11 -7.00 -6.07 17.03
N GLY A 12 -7.59 -5.09 16.35
CA GLY A 12 -6.93 -3.83 16.01
C GLY A 12 -6.07 -3.86 14.74
N LEU A 13 -6.37 -4.75 13.78
CA LEU A 13 -5.79 -4.65 12.44
C LEU A 13 -6.41 -3.47 11.68
N THR A 14 -5.63 -2.41 11.50
CA THR A 14 -6.01 -1.21 10.75
C THR A 14 -5.24 -1.12 9.42
N GLY A 15 -5.76 -0.33 8.48
CA GLY A 15 -5.05 -0.05 7.22
C GLY A 15 -3.67 0.58 7.46
N VAL A 16 -3.54 1.40 8.49
CA VAL A 16 -2.27 2.00 8.94
C VAL A 16 -1.25 0.94 9.34
N ARG A 17 -1.62 -0.05 10.16
CA ARG A 17 -0.72 -1.16 10.54
C ARG A 17 -0.30 -1.99 9.33
N VAL A 18 -1.21 -2.22 8.39
CA VAL A 18 -0.90 -2.93 7.13
C VAL A 18 0.12 -2.14 6.30
N LEU A 19 -0.11 -0.83 6.09
CA LEU A 19 0.82 0.04 5.36
C LEU A 19 2.18 0.11 6.05
N TRP A 20 2.19 0.28 7.37
CA TRP A 20 3.40 0.31 8.19
C TRP A 20 4.25 -0.95 7.97
N THR A 21 3.63 -2.13 8.05
CA THR A 21 4.31 -3.41 7.86
C THR A 21 4.95 -3.51 6.46
N PHE A 22 4.29 -2.99 5.42
CA PHE A 22 4.85 -2.96 4.06
C PHE A 22 6.08 -2.05 3.95
N PHE A 23 6.04 -0.87 4.55
CA PHE A 23 7.16 0.07 4.52
C PHE A 23 8.35 -0.43 5.35
N GLU A 24 8.10 -0.90 6.57
CA GLU A 24 9.12 -1.45 7.45
C GLU A 24 9.85 -2.64 6.79
N ARG A 25 9.09 -3.56 6.19
CA ARG A 25 9.65 -4.73 5.48
C ARG A 25 10.16 -4.39 4.08
N ARG A 26 9.99 -3.16 3.59
CA ARG A 26 10.39 -2.73 2.23
C ARG A 26 9.75 -3.55 1.11
N VAL A 27 8.52 -4.03 1.33
CA VAL A 27 7.79 -4.87 0.37
C VAL A 27 6.72 -4.07 -0.34
N GLN A 28 6.71 -4.09 -1.67
CA GLN A 28 5.68 -3.41 -2.44
C GLN A 28 4.34 -4.16 -2.42
N PRO A 29 3.21 -3.48 -2.13
CA PRO A 29 1.87 -4.06 -2.19
C PRO A 29 1.51 -4.61 -3.58
N LEU A 30 1.89 -3.90 -4.64
CA LEU A 30 1.37 -4.14 -5.99
C LEU A 30 2.33 -4.89 -6.92
N VAL A 31 3.55 -5.16 -6.49
CA VAL A 31 4.55 -5.89 -7.29
C VAL A 31 4.39 -7.39 -7.03
N ALA A 32 4.60 -8.20 -8.07
CA ALA A 32 4.62 -9.66 -7.94
C ALA A 32 5.71 -10.07 -6.94
N ARG A 33 5.34 -10.89 -5.96
CA ARG A 33 6.24 -11.35 -4.90
C ARG A 33 6.64 -12.79 -5.14
N ALA A 34 7.85 -13.14 -4.72
CA ALA A 34 8.31 -14.53 -4.71
C ALA A 34 7.42 -15.42 -3.84
N HIS A 35 6.93 -14.88 -2.72
CA HIS A 35 5.98 -15.54 -1.83
C HIS A 35 5.05 -14.52 -1.13
N PRO A 36 3.94 -14.99 -0.53
CA PRO A 36 3.08 -14.14 0.29
C PRO A 36 3.83 -13.48 1.47
N LEU A 37 3.34 -12.34 1.95
CA LEU A 37 3.99 -11.57 3.02
C LEU A 37 4.02 -12.32 4.36
N PHE A 38 3.07 -13.21 4.62
CA PHE A 38 3.07 -14.00 5.85
C PHE A 38 4.24 -15.00 5.90
N GLN A 39 4.88 -15.29 4.76
CA GLN A 39 6.10 -16.09 4.67
C GLN A 39 7.36 -15.20 4.66
N TYR A 40 7.25 -13.91 4.95
CA TYR A 40 8.40 -13.03 5.09
C TYR A 40 9.30 -13.55 6.21
N THR A 41 10.57 -13.77 5.88
CA THR A 41 11.52 -14.42 6.80
C THR A 41 12.38 -13.42 7.55
N SER A 42 13.01 -12.48 6.83
CA SER A 42 14.01 -11.58 7.41
C SER A 42 14.39 -10.46 6.44
N ASP A 43 15.35 -9.63 6.85
CA ASP A 43 15.92 -8.59 6.00
C ASP A 43 16.64 -9.12 4.75
N GLY A 44 16.99 -10.40 4.69
CA GLY A 44 17.54 -11.05 3.49
C GLY A 44 16.47 -11.55 2.51
N ASP A 45 15.20 -11.28 2.77
CA ASP A 45 14.09 -11.83 2.01
C ASP A 45 14.03 -11.29 0.57
N SER A 46 13.90 -12.20 -0.39
CA SER A 46 13.86 -11.89 -1.82
C SER A 46 12.69 -10.99 -2.24
N THR A 47 11.66 -10.87 -1.41
CA THR A 47 10.51 -10.00 -1.64
C THR A 47 10.76 -8.53 -1.29
N ARG A 48 11.89 -8.22 -0.63
CA ARG A 48 12.27 -6.84 -0.31
C ARG A 48 12.75 -6.11 -1.57
N MET A 49 12.37 -4.84 -1.68
CA MET A 49 12.91 -3.95 -2.71
C MET A 49 14.35 -3.51 -2.43
N SER A 50 14.73 -3.44 -1.17
CA SER A 50 16.03 -2.97 -0.72
C SER A 50 16.42 -3.69 0.57
N LEU A 51 17.71 -4.02 0.68
CA LEU A 51 18.31 -4.63 1.86
C LEU A 51 18.43 -3.63 3.02
N GLU A 52 18.51 -2.33 2.71
CA GLU A 52 18.66 -1.29 3.72
C GLU A 52 17.33 -1.08 4.46
N PRO A 53 17.30 -1.28 5.80
CA PRO A 53 16.11 -1.04 6.61
C PRO A 53 15.80 0.45 6.67
N LEU A 54 14.51 0.79 6.77
CA LEU A 54 14.09 2.15 7.04
C LEU A 54 14.13 2.41 8.55
N THR A 55 14.52 3.62 8.92
CA THR A 55 14.35 4.11 10.27
C THR A 55 12.86 4.29 10.58
N LEU A 56 12.51 4.23 11.87
CA LEU A 56 11.15 4.45 12.36
C LEU A 56 10.55 5.77 11.85
N ALA A 57 11.37 6.84 11.79
CA ALA A 57 10.96 8.16 11.32
C ALA A 57 10.65 8.17 9.81
N GLU A 58 11.40 7.41 9.01
CA GLU A 58 11.14 7.29 7.57
C GLU A 58 9.87 6.47 7.30
N VAL A 59 9.70 5.34 8.01
CA VAL A 59 8.47 4.54 7.92
C VAL A 59 7.25 5.41 8.27
N TRP A 60 7.32 6.17 9.36
CA TRP A 60 6.27 7.09 9.77
C TRP A 60 5.99 8.14 8.68
N SER A 61 7.03 8.75 8.11
CA SER A 61 6.90 9.76 7.04
C SER A 61 6.23 9.20 5.78
N HIS A 62 6.56 7.96 5.41
CA HIS A 62 5.95 7.29 4.27
C HIS A 62 4.48 6.95 4.52
N VAL A 63 4.15 6.40 5.68
CA VAL A 63 2.77 6.05 6.05
C VAL A 63 1.90 7.31 6.14
N TRP A 64 2.42 8.37 6.77
CA TRP A 64 1.78 9.68 6.83
C TRP A 64 1.47 10.27 5.44
N ALA A 65 2.43 10.14 4.50
CA ALA A 65 2.24 10.63 3.14
C ALA A 65 1.13 9.88 2.38
N VAL A 66 0.89 8.61 2.69
CA VAL A 66 -0.21 7.82 2.13
C VAL A 66 -1.54 8.21 2.77
N ILE A 67 -1.61 8.29 4.10
CA ILE A 67 -2.84 8.62 4.85
C ILE A 67 -3.31 10.05 4.54
N LYS A 68 -2.41 11.02 4.42
CA LYS A 68 -2.81 12.41 4.08
C LYS A 68 -3.51 12.56 2.72
N ARG A 69 -3.47 11.53 1.86
CA ARG A 69 -4.20 11.53 0.59
C ARG A 69 -5.63 10.98 0.71
N SER A 70 -5.98 10.28 1.79
CA SER A 70 -7.35 9.82 2.07
C SER A 70 -8.12 10.87 2.88
N LYS A 71 -9.44 10.92 2.71
CA LYS A 71 -10.33 11.88 3.40
C LYS A 71 -10.59 11.53 4.88
N ASP A 72 -10.27 10.31 5.30
CA ASP A 72 -10.58 9.76 6.64
C ASP A 72 -9.41 9.92 7.64
N ALA A 73 -8.76 11.08 7.61
CA ALA A 73 -7.42 11.25 8.19
C ALA A 73 -7.36 11.26 9.73
N GLU A 74 -8.43 11.58 10.45
CA GLU A 74 -8.34 11.79 11.91
C GLU A 74 -8.08 10.49 12.70
N ASP A 75 -8.86 9.43 12.49
CA ASP A 75 -8.66 8.15 13.19
C ASP A 75 -7.31 7.49 12.82
N ASP A 76 -6.91 7.61 11.56
CA ASP A 76 -5.64 7.08 11.05
C ASP A 76 -4.42 7.82 11.65
N THR A 77 -4.55 9.10 12.00
CA THR A 77 -3.46 9.88 12.62
C THR A 77 -3.15 9.42 14.04
N ALA A 78 -4.19 9.13 14.85
CA ALA A 78 -4.02 8.68 16.22
C ALA A 78 -3.36 7.30 16.31
N GLU A 79 -3.71 6.39 15.41
CA GLU A 79 -3.07 5.07 15.31
C GLU A 79 -1.60 5.17 14.89
N LEU A 80 -1.28 6.10 13.98
CA LEU A 80 0.07 6.29 13.49
C LEU A 80 1.01 6.87 14.58
N ASP A 81 0.51 7.74 15.45
CA ASP A 81 1.27 8.26 16.58
C ASP A 81 1.57 7.19 17.63
N ARG A 82 0.64 6.24 17.87
CA ARG A 82 0.88 5.10 18.77
C ARG A 82 2.04 4.22 18.29
N LEU A 83 2.09 3.93 16.99
CA LEU A 83 3.18 3.16 16.37
C LEU A 83 4.52 3.89 16.46
N ARG A 84 4.52 5.22 16.35
CA ARG A 84 5.73 6.04 16.50
C ARG A 84 6.34 5.97 17.90
N VAL A 85 5.50 5.88 18.94
CA VAL A 85 5.98 5.83 20.35
C VAL A 85 6.45 4.42 20.73
N GLY A 86 6.46 3.47 19.79
CA GLY A 86 6.84 2.08 20.09
C GLY A 86 5.83 1.35 20.96
N VAL A 87 4.64 1.93 21.15
CA VAL A 87 3.49 1.25 21.75
C VAL A 87 2.88 0.38 20.66
N ALA A 88 3.63 -0.64 20.25
CA ALA A 88 3.08 -1.76 19.52
C ALA A 88 2.42 -2.67 20.57
N PRO A 89 1.09 -2.86 20.57
CA PRO A 89 0.56 -4.06 21.17
C PRO A 89 1.23 -5.21 20.42
N GLU A 90 1.96 -6.05 21.16
CA GLU A 90 2.42 -7.36 20.71
C GLU A 90 1.38 -7.93 19.74
N PRO A 91 1.76 -8.33 18.51
CA PRO A 91 0.80 -8.95 17.61
C PRO A 91 0.26 -10.19 18.31
N ALA A 92 -0.96 -10.08 18.85
CA ALA A 92 -1.68 -11.16 19.49
C ALA A 92 -2.10 -12.15 18.39
N ALA A 93 -1.12 -12.94 17.95
CA ALA A 93 -1.20 -14.22 17.27
C ALA A 93 0.08 -14.41 16.42
N ARG A 94 1.16 -14.88 17.05
CA ARG A 94 1.89 -15.99 16.41
C ARG A 94 0.92 -17.16 16.49
N SER A 95 0.09 -17.37 15.46
CA SER A 95 -0.78 -18.54 15.44
C SER A 95 0.06 -19.77 15.08
N GLU A 96 0.73 -20.35 16.08
CA GLU A 96 0.96 -21.78 16.09
C GLU A 96 -0.42 -22.45 16.04
N GLY A 97 -0.77 -23.06 14.88
CA GLY A 97 -1.94 -23.94 14.78
C GLY A 97 -3.07 -23.56 13.83
N ASN A 98 -2.95 -22.50 13.01
CA ASN A 98 -4.04 -22.12 12.08
C ASN A 98 -3.77 -22.43 10.59
N ASP A 99 -2.74 -23.21 10.27
CA ASP A 99 -2.56 -23.71 8.91
C ASP A 99 -3.39 -25.00 8.73
N PRO A 100 -4.45 -25.02 7.89
CA PRO A 100 -4.96 -26.30 7.42
C PRO A 100 -3.82 -27.01 6.67
N PRO A 101 -3.66 -28.34 6.80
CA PRO A 101 -2.67 -29.07 6.03
C PRO A 101 -3.08 -29.03 4.56
N ILE A 102 -2.63 -28.02 3.83
CA ILE A 102 -2.76 -27.96 2.38
C ILE A 102 -1.57 -28.74 1.83
N PRO A 103 -1.78 -29.88 1.14
CA PRO A 103 -0.71 -30.57 0.46
C PRO A 103 -0.10 -29.60 -0.55
N LEU A 104 1.17 -29.28 -0.39
CA LEU A 104 1.97 -28.47 -1.31
C LEU A 104 2.08 -29.18 -2.66
N ARG A 105 1.03 -29.13 -3.48
CA ARG A 105 1.11 -29.43 -4.91
C ARG A 105 1.05 -28.13 -5.69
N GLY A 106 2.21 -27.77 -6.25
CA GLY A 106 2.34 -27.08 -7.52
C GLY A 106 1.97 -25.60 -7.54
N ARG A 107 2.99 -24.74 -7.64
CA ARG A 107 2.98 -23.38 -8.24
C ARG A 107 1.58 -22.75 -8.42
N LEU A 108 1.11 -22.04 -7.40
CA LEU A 108 0.12 -20.98 -7.62
C LEU A 108 0.86 -19.68 -7.95
N CYS A 109 1.46 -19.65 -9.14
CA CYS A 109 1.50 -18.37 -9.85
C CYS A 109 0.03 -18.02 -10.09
N TYR A 110 -0.46 -16.92 -9.54
CA TYR A 110 -1.74 -16.38 -9.98
C TYR A 110 -1.72 -16.35 -11.51
N PRO A 111 -2.71 -16.95 -12.21
CA PRO A 111 -2.80 -16.75 -13.64
C PRO A 111 -2.88 -15.23 -13.86
N PRO A 112 -2.11 -14.68 -14.82
CA PRO A 112 -2.26 -13.27 -15.15
C PRO A 112 -3.75 -13.01 -15.37
N LEU A 113 -4.26 -11.94 -14.73
CA LEU A 113 -5.62 -11.47 -14.93
C LEU A 113 -5.93 -11.54 -16.42
N PRO A 114 -7.03 -12.18 -16.85
CA PRO A 114 -7.31 -12.39 -18.27
C PRO A 114 -7.24 -11.05 -18.97
N GLU A 115 -6.23 -10.92 -19.84
CA GLU A 115 -6.00 -9.72 -20.62
C GLU A 115 -7.08 -9.67 -21.70
N ASP A 116 -8.24 -9.10 -21.39
CA ASP A 116 -9.15 -8.69 -22.43
C ASP A 116 -8.43 -7.60 -23.25
N ARG A 117 -8.03 -7.96 -24.47
CA ARG A 117 -7.20 -7.11 -25.35
C ARG A 117 -7.85 -5.75 -25.63
N GLY A 118 -9.17 -5.65 -25.47
CA GLY A 118 -9.92 -4.39 -25.61
C GLY A 118 -9.76 -3.42 -24.43
N THR A 119 -9.58 -3.92 -23.20
CA THR A 119 -9.60 -3.08 -21.99
C THR A 119 -8.31 -2.28 -21.80
N ARG A 120 -7.17 -2.75 -22.32
CA ARG A 120 -5.90 -2.01 -22.24
C ARG A 120 -5.87 -0.80 -23.15
N ALA A 121 -6.39 -0.93 -24.37
CA ALA A 121 -6.42 0.16 -25.34
C ALA A 121 -7.36 1.28 -24.88
N THR A 122 -8.52 0.93 -24.33
CA THR A 122 -9.49 1.87 -23.76
C THR A 122 -8.92 2.60 -22.53
N ASN A 123 -8.31 1.88 -21.58
CA ASN A 123 -7.66 2.48 -20.42
C ASN A 123 -6.48 3.39 -20.81
N ARG A 124 -5.73 3.06 -21.87
CA ARG A 124 -4.66 3.92 -22.40
C ARG A 124 -5.25 5.20 -22.99
N ALA A 125 -6.28 5.08 -23.83
CA ALA A 125 -6.95 6.23 -24.45
C ALA A 125 -7.58 7.17 -23.42
N GLU A 126 -8.22 6.61 -22.37
CA GLU A 126 -8.81 7.40 -21.30
C GLU A 126 -7.73 8.15 -20.49
N ASN A 127 -6.63 7.48 -20.15
CA ASN A 127 -5.50 8.13 -19.48
C ASN A 127 -4.87 9.25 -20.31
N GLU A 128 -4.78 9.10 -21.63
CA GLU A 128 -4.30 10.14 -22.54
C GLU A 128 -5.24 11.35 -22.57
N ARG A 129 -6.56 11.12 -22.61
CA ARG A 129 -7.57 12.19 -22.51
C ARG A 129 -7.46 12.96 -21.19
N LEU A 130 -7.33 12.24 -20.08
CA LEU A 130 -7.17 12.86 -18.75
C LEU A 130 -5.88 13.68 -18.65
N ARG A 131 -4.79 13.22 -19.27
CA ARG A 131 -3.52 13.98 -19.36
C ARG A 131 -3.69 15.26 -20.16
N ALA A 132 -4.37 15.22 -21.31
CA ALA A 132 -4.64 16.40 -22.12
C ALA A 132 -5.45 17.46 -21.34
N LEU A 133 -6.54 17.04 -20.68
CA LEU A 133 -7.37 17.93 -19.85
C LEU A 133 -6.57 18.56 -18.69
N SER A 134 -5.69 17.78 -18.06
CA SER A 134 -4.81 18.27 -17.00
C SER A 134 -3.85 19.33 -17.52
N GLN A 135 -3.26 19.13 -18.71
CA GLN A 135 -2.37 20.11 -19.33
C GLN A 135 -3.10 21.40 -19.71
N GLU A 136 -4.33 21.33 -20.23
CA GLU A 136 -5.14 22.51 -20.52
C GLU A 136 -5.47 23.32 -19.26
N LYS A 137 -5.88 22.65 -18.19
CA LYS A 137 -6.13 23.29 -16.89
C LYS A 137 -4.88 24.00 -16.36
N LYS A 138 -3.71 23.38 -16.49
CA LYS A 138 -2.43 24.01 -16.11
C LYS A 138 -2.14 25.26 -16.95
N LYS A 139 -2.34 25.20 -18.27
CA LYS A 139 -2.16 26.37 -19.17
C LYS A 139 -3.11 27.51 -18.83
N LEU A 140 -4.39 27.22 -18.55
CA LEU A 140 -5.37 28.20 -18.14
C LEU A 140 -4.98 28.86 -16.81
N LYS A 141 -4.55 28.07 -15.82
CA LYS A 141 -4.10 28.58 -14.53
C LYS A 141 -2.87 29.48 -14.68
N ALA A 142 -1.90 29.09 -15.51
CA ALA A 142 -0.72 29.89 -15.81
C ALA A 142 -1.06 31.22 -16.51
N LYS A 143 -1.97 31.20 -17.50
CA LYS A 143 -2.47 32.42 -18.17
C LYS A 143 -3.19 33.36 -17.19
N LYS A 144 -4.01 32.81 -16.29
CA LYS A 144 -4.71 33.59 -15.26
C LYS A 144 -3.72 34.24 -14.29
N ALA A 145 -2.71 33.51 -13.84
CA ALA A 145 -1.65 34.05 -12.99
C ALA A 145 -0.88 35.17 -13.70
N LYS A 146 -0.48 34.97 -14.96
CA LYS A 146 0.22 35.99 -15.76
C LYS A 146 -0.61 37.26 -15.95
N ARG A 147 -1.92 37.15 -16.17
CA ARG A 147 -2.83 38.31 -16.24
C ARG A 147 -2.91 39.07 -14.91
N HIS A 148 -2.87 38.37 -13.78
CA HIS A 148 -2.90 39.00 -12.46
C HIS A 148 -1.59 39.73 -12.11
N MET A 149 -0.46 39.33 -12.70
CA MET A 149 0.83 40.00 -12.49
C MET A 149 1.04 41.23 -13.38
N LEU A 150 0.23 41.38 -14.44
CA LEU A 150 0.32 42.49 -15.40
C LEU A 150 -0.73 43.58 -15.15
N ARG A 151 -1.44 43.50 -14.01
CA ARG A 151 -2.46 44.43 -13.56
C ARG A 151 -1.96 45.11 -12.30
#